data_AF-A0A803N9C8-F1
#
_entry.id   AF-A0A803N9C8-F1
#
_cell.length_a   1.000
_cell.length_b   1.000
_cell.length_c   1.000
_cell.angle_alpha   90.00
_cell.angle_beta   90.00
_cell.angle_gamma   90.00
#
_symmetry.space_group_name_H-M   'P 1'
#
loop_
_entity.id
_entity.type
_entity.pdbx_description
1 polymer ?
#
loop_
_entity_poly.entity_id
_entity_poly.type
_entity_poly.pdbx_seq_one_letter_code
_entity_poly.pdbx_strand_id
1 'polypeptide(L)'
;MGDFVSSKNLKLGDTILLSVEDLEELVYKVRIWRDEIELTAEKPSVQGVEVNQTPSFMFHFTKGYIDKPTINVPTPFARAHFGDLEDPCEVKLVLSSTYDATMHIYYDCKGSIVACSIKRGVKEFMDAEGVKLGEKVLVELVQMDPHVLSLRFT
;
A
#
# COMPACT_ATOMS: atom_id res chain seq x y z
N MET A 1 5.35 -10.90 3.05
CA MET A 1 4.34 -10.85 1.97
C MET A 1 4.80 -11.89 0.97
N GLY A 2 4.10 -13.02 0.90
CA GLY A 2 4.57 -14.15 0.10
C GLY A 2 4.71 -13.73 -1.36
N ASP A 3 5.88 -13.95 -1.94
CA ASP A 3 6.11 -13.71 -3.36
C ASP A 3 5.21 -14.67 -4.16
N PHE A 4 4.24 -14.10 -4.87
CA PHE A 4 3.43 -14.89 -5.80
C PHE A 4 4.29 -15.23 -7.01
N VAL A 5 4.64 -16.51 -7.15
CA VAL A 5 5.30 -17.01 -8.35
C VAL A 5 4.28 -17.05 -9.49
N SER A 6 4.38 -16.11 -10.43
CA SER A 6 3.54 -16.13 -11.63
C SER A 6 3.92 -17.30 -12.54
N SER A 7 2.93 -17.88 -13.23
CA SER A 7 3.12 -19.00 -14.18
C SER A 7 4.14 -18.70 -15.29
N LYS A 8 4.43 -17.41 -15.56
CA LYS A 8 5.42 -16.96 -16.54
C LYS A 8 6.87 -17.30 -16.16
N ASN A 9 7.14 -17.62 -14.90
CA ASN A 9 8.48 -17.93 -14.39
C ASN A 9 8.74 -19.43 -14.17
N LEU A 10 7.73 -20.26 -14.41
CA LEU A 10 7.84 -21.72 -14.33
C LEU A 10 8.60 -22.26 -15.54
N LYS A 11 9.49 -23.21 -15.27
CA LYS A 11 10.29 -23.89 -16.28
C LYS A 11 9.99 -25.38 -16.28
N LEU A 12 10.22 -26.02 -17.43
CA LEU A 12 10.15 -27.47 -17.54
C LEU A 12 11.17 -28.10 -16.56
N GLY A 13 10.71 -28.97 -15.67
CA GLY A 13 11.53 -29.57 -14.60
C GLY A 13 11.28 -28.99 -13.21
N ASP A 14 10.55 -27.87 -13.09
CA ASP A 14 10.13 -27.37 -11.78
C ASP A 14 9.10 -28.32 -11.13
N THR A 15 9.20 -28.52 -9.82
CA THR A 15 8.27 -29.34 -9.03
C THR A 15 7.35 -28.44 -8.20
N ILE A 16 6.04 -28.65 -8.32
CA ILE A 16 5.02 -27.88 -7.59
C ILE A 16 4.34 -28.80 -6.58
N LEU A 17 4.30 -28.37 -5.32
CA LEU A 17 3.60 -29.04 -4.24
C LEU A 17 2.47 -28.14 -3.73
N LEU A 18 1.24 -28.65 -3.76
CA LEU A 18 0.08 -28.01 -3.16
C LEU A 18 -0.31 -28.74 -1.87
N SER A 19 -0.48 -27.99 -0.78
CA SER A 19 -0.94 -28.51 0.51
C SER A 19 -2.01 -27.61 1.09
N VAL A 20 -3.00 -28.19 1.77
CA VAL A 20 -4.04 -27.45 2.47
C VAL A 20 -3.50 -27.02 3.84
N GLU A 21 -3.54 -25.72 4.14
CA GLU A 21 -3.17 -25.19 5.45
C GLU A 21 -4.39 -25.05 6.37
N ASP A 22 -5.53 -24.66 5.81
CA ASP A 22 -6.81 -24.57 6.53
C ASP A 22 -7.96 -25.11 5.67
N LEU A 23 -8.71 -26.07 6.22
CA LEU A 23 -9.84 -26.73 5.55
C LEU A 23 -11.16 -25.96 5.69
N GLU A 24 -11.31 -25.11 6.70
CA GLU A 24 -12.52 -24.31 6.92
C GLU A 24 -12.49 -23.05 6.06
N GLU A 25 -11.33 -22.40 5.96
CA GLU A 25 -11.12 -21.22 5.12
C GLU A 25 -10.66 -21.54 3.69
N LEU A 26 -10.45 -22.84 3.38
CA LEU A 26 -9.93 -23.33 2.10
C LEU A 26 -8.62 -22.63 1.68
N VAL A 27 -7.71 -22.46 2.63
CA VAL A 27 -6.40 -21.84 2.41
C VAL A 27 -5.42 -22.92 1.93
N TYR A 28 -4.86 -22.70 0.74
CA TYR A 28 -3.87 -23.57 0.13
C TYR A 28 -2.50 -22.92 0.14
N LYS A 29 -1.49 -23.68 0.55
CA LYS A 29 -0.08 -23.33 0.37
C LYS A 29 0.45 -23.98 -0.89
N VAL A 30 1.08 -23.16 -1.72
CA VAL A 30 1.78 -23.61 -2.91
C VAL A 30 3.28 -23.46 -2.66
N ARG A 31 4.03 -24.55 -2.82
CA ARG A 31 5.49 -24.57 -2.77
C ARG A 31 6.05 -24.97 -4.12
N ILE A 32 7.06 -24.25 -4.60
CA ILE A 32 7.65 -24.47 -5.92
C ILE A 32 9.13 -24.69 -5.75
N TRP A 33 9.64 -25.76 -6.35
CA TRP A 33 11.03 -26.18 -6.30
C TRP A 33 11.62 -26.21 -7.70
N ARG A 34 12.88 -25.79 -7.80
CA ARG A 34 13.73 -26.01 -8.96
C ARG A 34 14.97 -26.73 -8.48
N ASP A 35 15.14 -27.96 -8.96
CA ASP A 35 16.11 -28.90 -8.41
C ASP A 35 15.91 -29.04 -6.89
N GLU A 36 16.93 -28.78 -6.08
CA GLU A 36 16.86 -28.85 -4.60
C GLU A 36 16.56 -27.49 -3.93
N ILE A 37 16.22 -26.45 -4.72
CA ILE A 37 16.00 -25.10 -4.20
C ILE A 37 14.51 -24.77 -4.24
N GLU A 38 13.95 -24.47 -3.07
CA GLU A 38 12.58 -23.95 -2.99
C GLU A 38 12.55 -22.47 -3.39
N LEU A 39 11.86 -22.19 -4.49
CA LEU A 39 11.67 -20.84 -5.01
C LEU A 39 10.66 -20.03 -4.20
N THR A 40 9.76 -20.70 -3.49
CA THR A 40 8.74 -20.11 -2.59
C THR A 40 9.21 -19.97 -1.15
N ALA A 41 10.44 -20.42 -0.81
CA ALA A 41 10.97 -20.25 0.54
C ALA A 41 11.43 -18.81 0.76
N GLU A 42 10.88 -18.14 1.77
CA GLU A 42 11.44 -16.90 2.28
C GLU A 42 12.88 -17.19 2.77
N LYS A 43 13.88 -16.54 2.17
CA LYS A 43 15.30 -16.75 2.52
C LYS A 43 15.53 -16.48 4.00
N PRO A 44 16.28 -17.33 4.73
CA PRO A 44 16.66 -17.03 6.10
C PRO A 44 17.80 -16.00 6.09
N SER A 45 17.49 -14.75 6.41
CA SER A 45 18.50 -13.71 6.66
C SER A 45 19.14 -13.91 8.04
N VAL A 46 20.44 -14.16 8.05
CA VAL A 46 21.26 -14.20 9.26
C VAL A 46 21.52 -12.76 9.71
N GLN A 47 21.04 -12.42 10.91
CA GLN A 47 21.34 -11.22 11.71
C GLN A 47 21.18 -9.86 11.01
N GLY A 48 19.98 -9.28 11.14
CA GLY A 48 19.66 -7.91 10.75
C GLY A 48 18.24 -7.88 10.22
N VAL A 49 17.27 -7.65 11.10
CA VAL A 49 15.84 -7.71 10.79
C VAL A 49 15.48 -6.53 9.87
N GLU A 50 15.67 -6.67 8.56
CA GLU A 50 14.95 -5.86 7.58
C GLU A 50 13.53 -6.41 7.48
N VAL A 51 12.69 -5.97 8.40
CA VAL A 51 11.24 -6.00 8.19
C VAL A 51 11.01 -5.22 6.89
N ASN A 52 10.59 -5.89 5.82
CA ASN A 52 10.01 -5.21 4.64
C ASN A 52 8.73 -4.51 5.11
N GLN A 53 8.89 -3.37 5.77
CA GLN A 53 7.79 -2.54 6.22
C GLN A 53 7.21 -1.86 4.99
N THR A 54 5.93 -2.10 4.73
CA THR A 54 5.19 -1.35 3.73
C THR A 54 5.36 0.15 4.05
N PRO A 55 5.83 0.97 3.09
CA PRO A 55 6.02 2.39 3.33
C PRO A 55 4.72 2.99 3.85
N SER A 56 4.81 3.65 5.00
CA SER A 56 3.64 4.19 5.66
C SER A 56 3.91 5.49 6.41
N PHE A 57 2.85 6.21 6.72
CA PHE A 57 2.90 7.39 7.57
C PHE A 57 1.65 7.50 8.44
N MET A 58 1.79 8.14 9.59
CA MET A 58 0.65 8.45 10.46
C MET A 58 0.01 9.77 10.03
N PHE A 59 -1.32 9.78 9.98
CA PHE A 59 -2.14 10.96 9.73
C PHE A 59 -3.14 11.19 10.86
N HIS A 60 -3.38 12.46 11.18
CA HIS A 60 -4.26 12.88 12.27
C HIS A 60 -5.39 13.75 11.73
N PHE A 61 -6.64 13.36 11.98
CA PHE A 61 -7.82 14.11 11.60
C PHE A 61 -8.05 15.30 12.55
N THR A 62 -7.30 16.38 12.32
CA THR A 62 -7.50 17.66 13.02
C THR A 62 -8.72 18.40 12.50
N LYS A 63 -9.20 19.40 13.26
CA LYS A 63 -10.36 20.22 12.86
C LYS A 63 -10.21 20.80 11.45
N GLY A 64 -9.01 21.24 11.07
CA GLY A 64 -8.76 21.78 9.73
C GLY A 64 -9.00 20.76 8.61
N TYR A 65 -8.69 19.48 8.85
CA TYR A 65 -8.91 18.39 7.88
C TYR A 65 -10.35 17.86 7.90
N ILE A 66 -11.08 18.01 9.01
CA ILE A 66 -12.52 17.76 9.04
C ILE A 66 -13.27 18.85 8.27
N ASP A 67 -12.98 20.12 8.56
CA ASP A 67 -13.65 21.27 7.95
C ASP A 67 -13.33 21.37 6.44
N LYS A 68 -12.14 20.93 6.05
CA LYS A 68 -11.69 20.83 4.66
C LYS A 68 -11.14 19.42 4.40
N PRO A 69 -12.01 18.45 4.04
CA PRO A 69 -11.65 17.05 3.82
C PRO A 69 -10.44 16.91 2.90
N THR A 70 -9.29 16.57 3.48
CA THR A 70 -8.01 16.43 2.80
C THR A 70 -7.08 15.58 3.66
N ILE A 71 -6.31 14.70 3.03
CA ILE A 71 -5.20 13.98 3.66
C ILE A 71 -3.90 14.58 3.13
N ASN A 72 -3.13 15.22 4.00
CA ASN A 72 -1.80 15.71 3.64
C ASN A 72 -0.78 14.59 3.74
N VAL A 73 -0.07 14.34 2.65
CA VAL A 73 1.03 13.38 2.60
C VAL A 73 2.31 14.08 3.04
N PRO A 74 3.08 13.53 3.99
CA PRO A 74 4.36 14.11 4.39
C PRO A 74 5.28 14.28 3.18
N THR A 75 5.85 15.48 3.01
CA THR A 75 6.72 15.77 1.86
C THR A 75 7.89 14.78 1.70
N PRO A 76 8.57 14.30 2.77
CA PRO A 76 9.61 13.27 2.62
C PRO A 76 9.08 11.96 2.03
N PHE A 77 7.88 11.55 2.45
CA PHE A 77 7.20 10.35 1.93
C PHE A 77 6.84 10.53 0.45
N ALA A 78 6.23 11.67 0.11
CA ALA A 78 5.86 11.96 -1.27
C ALA A 78 7.07 12.00 -2.21
N ARG A 79 8.18 12.61 -1.80
CA ARG A 79 9.43 12.62 -2.59
C ARG A 79 10.00 11.23 -2.83
N ALA A 80 9.91 10.35 -1.83
CA ALA A 80 10.46 9.00 -1.93
C ALA A 80 9.64 8.08 -2.84
N HIS A 81 8.33 8.32 -2.97
CA HIS A 81 7.41 7.35 -3.59
C HIS A 81 6.63 7.89 -4.79
N PHE A 82 6.48 9.21 -4.94
CA PHE A 82 5.58 9.82 -5.92
C PHE A 82 6.31 10.77 -6.90
N GLY A 83 7.64 10.73 -6.97
CA GLY A 83 8.44 11.65 -7.79
C GLY A 83 8.14 11.60 -9.29
N ASP A 84 7.66 10.46 -9.79
CA ASP A 84 7.39 10.23 -11.21
C ASP A 84 5.91 10.39 -11.59
N LEU A 85 5.07 10.89 -10.67
CA LEU A 85 3.63 11.00 -10.87
C LEU A 85 3.22 12.37 -11.43
N GLU A 86 2.30 12.37 -12.39
CA GLU A 86 1.71 13.60 -12.92
C GLU A 86 0.64 14.17 -11.96
N ASP A 87 0.46 15.49 -11.98
CA ASP A 87 -0.61 16.17 -11.25
C ASP A 87 -1.74 16.59 -12.21
N PRO A 88 -3.02 16.34 -11.86
CA PRO A 88 -3.50 15.49 -10.76
C PRO A 88 -3.40 13.99 -11.08
N CYS A 89 -3.32 13.15 -10.05
CA CYS A 89 -3.30 11.69 -10.18
C CYS A 89 -4.48 11.02 -9.44
N GLU A 90 -5.04 9.96 -10.03
CA GLU A 90 -6.05 9.14 -9.35
C GLU A 90 -5.40 8.17 -8.35
N VAL A 91 -6.02 8.08 -7.17
CA VAL A 91 -5.60 7.19 -6.08
C VAL A 91 -6.82 6.55 -5.44
N LYS A 92 -6.68 5.30 -5.01
CA LYS A 92 -7.72 4.57 -4.28
C LYS A 92 -7.39 4.53 -2.79
N LEU A 93 -8.35 4.94 -1.96
CA LEU A 93 -8.30 4.80 -0.51
C LEU A 93 -9.04 3.53 -0.12
N VAL A 94 -8.38 2.63 0.61
CA VAL A 94 -8.94 1.32 1.00
C VAL A 94 -8.96 1.20 2.52
N LEU A 95 -10.15 1.02 3.08
CA LEU A 95 -10.37 0.69 4.50
C LEU A 95 -11.38 -0.46 4.63
N SER A 96 -12.68 -0.17 4.87
CA SER A 96 -13.74 -1.18 4.82
C SER A 96 -14.29 -1.31 3.41
N SER A 97 -14.32 -0.19 2.68
CA SER A 97 -14.63 -0.09 1.27
C SER A 97 -13.48 0.56 0.50
N THR A 98 -13.63 0.65 -0.83
CA THR A 98 -12.70 1.38 -1.70
C THR A 98 -13.32 2.70 -2.14
N TYR A 99 -12.57 3.78 -2.03
CA TYR A 99 -12.98 5.13 -2.40
C TYR A 99 -12.02 5.69 -3.44
N ASP A 100 -12.56 6.12 -4.58
CA ASP A 100 -11.78 6.82 -5.59
C ASP A 100 -11.49 8.24 -5.08
N ALA A 101 -10.23 8.63 -5.16
CA ALA A 101 -9.77 9.94 -4.73
C ALA A 101 -8.77 10.56 -5.71
N THR A 102 -8.55 11.86 -5.57
CA THR A 102 -7.56 12.58 -6.38
C THR A 102 -6.41 13.07 -5.51
N MET A 103 -5.20 12.65 -5.85
CA MET A 103 -3.96 13.14 -5.29
C MET A 103 -3.46 14.33 -6.11
N HIS A 104 -3.13 15.42 -5.40
CA HIS A 104 -2.51 16.60 -5.97
C HIS A 104 -1.05 16.71 -5.53
N ILE A 105 -0.15 16.88 -6.49
CA ILE A 105 1.30 16.96 -6.26
C ILE A 105 1.81 18.29 -6.79
N TYR A 106 2.44 19.07 -5.91
CA TYR A 106 3.02 20.37 -6.26
C TYR A 106 4.54 20.26 -6.32
N TYR A 107 5.10 20.70 -7.44
CA TYR A 107 6.54 20.71 -7.70
C TYR A 107 7.10 22.13 -7.63
N ASP A 108 8.34 22.28 -7.16
CA ASP A 108 9.09 23.53 -7.32
C ASP A 108 9.69 23.67 -8.73
N CYS A 109 10.37 24.79 -8.99
CA CYS A 109 11.03 25.05 -10.26
C CYS A 109 12.19 24.09 -10.59
N LYS A 110 12.63 23.26 -9.63
CA LYS A 110 13.67 22.24 -9.79
C LYS A 110 13.08 20.84 -9.98
N GLY A 111 11.76 20.71 -10.02
CA GLY A 111 11.08 19.43 -10.16
C GLY A 111 11.00 18.62 -8.86
N SER A 112 11.28 19.21 -7.70
CA SER A 112 11.13 18.53 -6.41
C SER A 112 9.72 18.74 -5.85
N ILE A 113 9.11 17.68 -5.31
CA ILE A 113 7.82 17.78 -4.62
C ILE A 113 7.95 18.71 -3.39
N VAL A 114 7.11 19.73 -3.31
CA VAL A 114 7.01 20.66 -2.18
C VAL A 114 5.78 20.42 -1.32
N ALA A 115 4.69 19.93 -1.92
CA ALA A 115 3.48 19.54 -1.21
C ALA A 115 2.77 18.41 -1.94
N CYS A 116 2.11 17.53 -1.18
CA CYS A 116 1.27 16.47 -1.71
C CYS A 116 0.03 16.31 -0.82
N SER A 117 -1.14 16.26 -1.43
CA SER A 117 -2.42 16.21 -0.72
C SER A 117 -3.45 15.39 -1.48
N ILE A 118 -4.17 14.53 -0.80
CA ILE A 118 -5.29 13.76 -1.37
C ILE A 118 -6.58 14.49 -1.01
N LYS A 119 -7.38 14.81 -2.02
CA LYS A 119 -8.57 15.67 -1.88
C LYS A 119 -9.84 14.91 -2.26
N ARG A 120 -10.51 15.30 -3.37
CA ARG A 120 -11.76 14.70 -3.88
C ARG A 120 -11.81 13.19 -3.56
N GLY A 121 -12.90 12.67 -3.00
CA GLY A 121 -12.97 11.30 -2.47
C GLY A 121 -12.80 11.21 -0.94
N VAL A 122 -12.00 12.11 -0.34
CA VAL A 122 -11.74 12.08 1.12
C VAL A 122 -12.98 12.40 1.93
N LYS A 123 -13.85 13.29 1.44
CA LYS A 123 -15.11 13.58 2.15
C LYS A 123 -16.02 12.35 2.15
N GLU A 124 -16.22 11.71 1.00
CA GLU A 124 -17.03 10.49 0.90
C GLU A 124 -16.46 9.38 1.80
N PHE A 125 -15.14 9.21 1.81
CA PHE A 125 -14.45 8.29 2.72
C PHE A 125 -14.76 8.62 4.20
N MET A 126 -14.59 9.88 4.62
CA MET A 126 -14.81 10.29 6.01
C MET A 126 -16.25 10.11 6.46
N ASP A 127 -17.20 10.50 5.61
CA ASP A 127 -18.64 10.39 5.90
C ASP A 127 -19.06 8.91 6.00
N ALA A 128 -18.55 8.04 5.11
CA ALA A 128 -18.90 6.63 5.06
C ALA A 128 -18.25 5.81 6.19
N GLU A 129 -17.00 6.10 6.53
CA GLU A 129 -16.26 5.39 7.59
C GLU A 129 -16.49 6.00 8.98
N GLY A 130 -17.24 7.10 9.06
CA GLY A 130 -17.61 7.74 10.34
C GLY A 130 -16.43 8.35 11.08
N VAL A 131 -15.45 8.90 10.34
CA VAL A 131 -14.22 9.49 10.88
C VAL A 131 -14.54 10.62 11.87
N LYS A 132 -13.88 10.62 13.03
CA LYS A 132 -14.06 11.62 14.09
C LYS A 132 -12.85 12.52 14.28
N LEU A 133 -13.10 13.70 14.83
CA LEU A 133 -12.06 14.64 15.23
C LEU A 133 -11.08 13.99 16.21
N GLY A 134 -9.79 14.07 15.89
CA GLY A 134 -8.71 13.55 16.71
C GLY A 134 -8.31 12.11 16.43
N GLU A 135 -9.04 11.40 15.58
CA GLU A 135 -8.66 10.05 15.16
C GLU A 135 -7.36 10.05 14.36
N LYS A 136 -6.67 8.91 14.46
CA LYS A 136 -5.39 8.67 13.82
C LYS A 136 -5.52 7.49 12.88
N VAL A 137 -4.90 7.62 11.72
CA VAL A 137 -4.81 6.51 10.75
C VAL A 137 -3.37 6.30 10.35
N LEU A 138 -2.97 5.04 10.29
CA LEU A 138 -1.79 4.62 9.56
C LEU A 138 -2.18 4.51 8.08
N VAL A 139 -1.46 5.22 7.22
CA VAL A 139 -1.64 5.17 5.76
C VAL A 139 -0.48 4.40 5.18
N GLU A 140 -0.77 3.28 4.51
CA GLU A 140 0.20 2.36 3.91
C GLU A 140 0.10 2.44 2.38
N LEU A 141 1.24 2.58 1.70
CA LEU A 141 1.31 2.51 0.24
C LEU A 141 1.38 1.04 -0.20
N VAL A 142 0.28 0.53 -0.74
CA VAL A 142 0.13 -0.88 -1.10
C VAL A 142 0.52 -1.15 -2.54
N GLN A 143 0.16 -0.25 -3.45
CA GLN A 143 0.36 -0.43 -4.89
C GLN A 143 0.55 0.93 -5.59
N MET A 144 1.38 0.95 -6.65
CA MET A 144 1.68 2.15 -7.43
C MET A 144 0.97 2.19 -8.80
N ASP A 145 0.44 1.07 -9.31
CA ASP A 145 -0.32 1.07 -10.57
C ASP A 145 -1.44 0.00 -10.53
N PRO A 146 -2.71 0.39 -10.30
CA PRO A 146 -3.16 1.73 -9.90
C PRO A 146 -2.62 2.13 -8.51
N HIS A 147 -2.57 3.43 -8.21
CA HIS A 147 -2.14 3.92 -6.90
C HIS A 147 -3.17 3.54 -5.83
N VAL A 148 -2.76 2.75 -4.83
CA VAL A 148 -3.61 2.29 -3.74
C VAL A 148 -2.96 2.59 -2.39
N LEU A 149 -3.70 3.30 -1.55
CA LEU A 149 -3.36 3.58 -0.16
C LEU A 149 -4.33 2.84 0.75
N SER A 150 -3.81 1.95 1.60
CA SER A 150 -4.60 1.34 2.66
C SER A 150 -4.55 2.21 3.91
N LEU A 151 -5.69 2.39 4.56
CA LEU A 151 -5.80 3.11 5.82
C LEU A 151 -6.15 2.13 6.92
N ARG A 152 -5.65 2.36 8.14
CA ARG A 152 -6.04 1.63 9.35
C ARG A 152 -6.09 2.59 10.52
N PHE A 153 -7.20 2.63 11.25
CA PHE A 153 -7.31 3.43 12.48
C PHE A 153 -6.43 2.83 13.59
N THR A 154 -5.83 3.70 14.41
CA THR A 154 -4.91 3.34 15.51
C THR A 154 -5.33 3.95 16.84
#